data_AF-A0A965V3C2-F1
#
_entry.id   AF-A0A965V3C2-F1
#
_cell.length_a   1.000
_cell.length_b   1.000
_cell.length_c   1.000
_cell.angle_alpha   90.00
_cell.angle_beta   90.00
_cell.angle_gamma   90.00
#
_symmetry.space_group_name_H-M   'P 1'
#
loop_
_entity.id
_entity.type
_entity.pdbx_description
1 polymer ?
#
loop_
_entity_poly.entity_id
_entity_poly.type
_entity_poly.pdbx_seq_one_letter_code
_entity_poly.pdbx_strand_id
1 'polypeptide(L)'
;MSICLEHQVVYLDREAAKSKTTLHILAVLLLAISLSHRIWVKLEGIELGYQIAELREETQALNYERQELELQYSVATRPDLLAKRAYDELNLKQPETSQITRIVAGVNG
;
A
#
# COMPACT_ATOMS: atom_id res chain seq x y z
N MET A 1 17.88 -64.38 39.87
CA MET A 1 16.80 -63.75 39.08
C MET A 1 16.27 -62.45 39.70
N SER A 2 16.85 -61.94 40.80
CA SER A 2 16.48 -60.64 41.40
C SER A 2 17.28 -59.46 40.83
N ILE A 3 18.54 -59.69 40.45
CA ILE A 3 19.46 -58.65 39.95
C ILE A 3 18.96 -58.00 38.64
N CYS A 4 18.23 -58.74 37.80
CA CYS A 4 17.68 -58.19 36.55
C CYS A 4 16.49 -57.26 36.77
N LEU A 5 15.69 -57.45 37.84
CA LEU A 5 14.54 -56.59 38.14
C LEU A 5 15.00 -55.23 38.65
N GLU A 6 16.01 -55.21 39.52
CA GLU A 6 16.53 -53.98 40.12
C GLU A 6 17.18 -53.05 39.09
N HIS A 7 17.86 -53.62 38.10
CA HIS A 7 18.46 -52.85 37.02
C HIS A 7 17.41 -52.25 36.08
N GLN A 8 16.25 -52.90 35.91
CA GLN A 8 15.16 -52.44 35.04
C GLN A 8 14.43 -51.22 35.61
N VAL A 9 14.26 -51.13 36.94
CA VAL A 9 13.58 -49.98 37.58
C VAL A 9 14.40 -48.70 37.44
N VAL A 10 15.73 -48.79 37.57
CA VAL A 10 16.65 -47.63 37.45
C VAL A 10 16.69 -47.08 36.02
N TYR A 11 16.57 -47.93 35.00
CA TYR A 11 16.53 -47.47 33.60
C TYR A 11 15.22 -46.75 33.27
N LEU A 12 14.08 -47.29 33.71
CA LEU A 12 12.77 -46.67 33.50
C LEU A 12 12.69 -45.27 34.13
N ASP A 13 13.25 -45.09 35.33
CA ASP A 13 13.22 -43.81 36.04
C ASP A 13 14.12 -42.75 35.36
N ARG A 14 15.27 -43.17 34.80
CA ARG A 14 16.15 -42.30 34.00
C ARG A 14 15.52 -41.86 32.68
N GLU A 15 14.79 -42.74 32.00
CA GLU A 15 14.08 -42.38 30.76
C GLU A 15 12.89 -41.46 31.03
N ALA A 16 12.15 -41.69 32.13
CA ALA A 16 11.08 -40.80 32.57
C ALA A 16 11.59 -39.40 32.94
N ALA A 17 12.74 -39.31 33.62
CA ALA A 17 13.38 -38.05 33.96
C ALA A 17 13.90 -37.29 32.72
N LYS A 18 14.51 -37.99 31.75
CA LYS A 18 14.93 -37.40 30.46
C LYS A 18 13.74 -36.91 29.63
N SER A 19 12.63 -37.64 29.61
CA SER A 19 11.42 -37.25 28.88
C SER A 19 10.83 -35.94 29.42
N LYS A 20 10.83 -35.74 30.74
CA LYS A 20 10.36 -34.49 31.34
C LYS A 20 11.23 -33.29 30.97
N THR A 21 12.56 -33.45 30.95
CA THR A 21 13.47 -32.35 30.59
C THR A 21 13.41 -32.03 29.10
N THR A 22 13.31 -33.03 28.21
CA THR A 22 13.12 -32.78 26.78
C THR A 22 11.79 -32.08 26.49
N LEU A 23 10.72 -32.42 27.21
CA LEU A 23 9.42 -31.77 27.09
C LEU A 23 9.47 -30.31 27.56
N HIS A 24 10.17 -30.02 28.67
CA HIS A 24 10.40 -28.63 29.12
C HIS A 24 11.24 -27.83 28.12
N ILE A 25 12.29 -28.42 27.56
CA ILE A 25 13.10 -27.78 26.51
C ILE A 25 12.25 -27.47 25.29
N LEU A 26 11.41 -28.40 24.84
CA LEU A 26 10.47 -28.18 23.74
C LEU A 26 9.47 -27.06 24.05
N ALA A 27 8.92 -27.02 25.27
CA ALA A 27 7.99 -25.98 25.67
C ALA A 27 8.64 -24.59 25.67
N VAL A 28 9.87 -24.47 26.19
CA VAL A 28 10.65 -23.22 26.17
C VAL A 28 10.97 -22.80 24.72
N LEU A 29 11.35 -23.76 23.88
CA LEU A 29 11.69 -23.49 22.48
C LEU A 29 10.46 -23.04 21.69
N LEU A 30 9.31 -23.67 21.89
CA LEU A 30 8.03 -23.24 21.30
C LEU A 30 7.63 -21.83 21.76
N LEU A 31 7.79 -21.52 23.05
CA LEU A 31 7.55 -20.19 23.56
C LEU A 31 8.47 -19.16 22.90
N ALA A 32 9.77 -19.45 22.81
CA ALA A 32 10.74 -18.58 22.17
C ALA A 32 10.42 -18.31 20.69
N ILE A 33 10.04 -19.35 19.93
CA ILE A 33 9.61 -19.19 18.54
C ILE A 33 8.35 -18.32 18.45
N SER A 34 7.35 -18.55 19.31
CA SER A 34 6.10 -17.76 19.28
C SER A 34 6.33 -16.28 19.57
N LEU A 35 7.24 -15.97 20.52
CA LEU A 35 7.63 -14.62 20.88
C LEU A 35 8.38 -13.94 19.73
N SER A 36 9.34 -14.63 19.13
CA SER A 36 10.10 -14.14 17.97
C SER A 36 9.16 -13.84 16.80
N HIS A 37 8.27 -14.77 16.46
CA HIS A 37 7.29 -14.60 15.40
C HIS A 37 6.38 -13.39 15.66
N ARG A 38 5.95 -13.17 16.90
CA ARG A 38 5.12 -12.01 17.25
C ARG A 38 5.85 -10.69 17.03
N ILE A 39 7.13 -10.63 17.36
CA ILE A 39 7.96 -9.44 17.11
C ILE A 39 8.12 -9.22 15.61
N TRP A 40 8.39 -10.28 14.85
CA TRP A 40 8.51 -10.22 13.40
C TRP A 40 7.25 -9.66 12.73
N VAL A 41 6.08 -10.20 13.06
CA VAL A 41 4.79 -9.73 12.51
C VAL A 41 4.54 -8.26 12.85
N LYS A 42 4.91 -7.81 14.05
CA LYS A 42 4.78 -6.40 14.41
C LYS A 42 5.73 -5.51 13.59
N LEU A 43 6.95 -5.97 13.33
CA LEU A 43 7.92 -5.22 12.54
C LEU A 43 7.45 -5.08 11.09
N GLU A 44 6.98 -6.18 10.49
CA GLU A 44 6.39 -6.21 9.16
C GLU A 44 5.21 -5.25 9.04
N GLY A 45 4.32 -5.23 10.05
CA GLY A 45 3.19 -4.32 10.07
C GLY A 45 3.58 -2.85 10.14
N ILE A 46 4.70 -2.52 10.79
CA ILE A 46 5.23 -1.15 10.83
C ILE A 46 5.78 -0.75 9.46
N GLU A 47 6.57 -1.61 8.82
CA GLU A 47 7.14 -1.35 7.50
C GLU A 47 6.05 -1.14 6.44
N LEU A 48 5.05 -2.02 6.40
CA LEU A 48 3.89 -1.87 5.53
C LEU A 48 3.11 -0.59 5.86
N GLY A 49 3.00 -0.23 7.14
CA GLY A 49 2.37 1.01 7.58
C GLY A 49 3.06 2.25 7.02
N TYR A 50 4.40 2.28 7.00
CA TYR A 50 5.17 3.36 6.41
C TYR A 50 4.98 3.44 4.90
N GLN A 51 5.07 2.31 4.19
CA GLN A 51 4.86 2.28 2.74
C GLN A 51 3.46 2.77 2.35
N ILE A 52 2.44 2.39 3.12
CA ILE A 52 1.06 2.89 2.91
C ILE A 52 0.96 4.39 3.17
N ALA A 53 1.63 4.89 4.22
CA ALA A 53 1.62 6.32 4.54
C ALA A 53 2.28 7.15 3.42
N GLU A 54 3.43 6.68 2.91
CA GLU A 54 4.14 7.31 1.80
C GLU A 54 3.29 7.34 0.52
N LEU A 55 2.71 6.20 0.13
CA LEU A 55 1.80 6.13 -1.04
C LEU A 55 0.58 7.04 -0.87
N ARG A 56 0.07 7.17 0.36
CA ARG A 56 -1.08 8.03 0.65
C ARG A 56 -0.73 9.51 0.49
N GLU A 57 0.46 9.90 0.91
CA GLU A 57 0.94 11.27 0.74
C GLU A 57 1.14 11.60 -0.75
N GLU A 58 1.77 10.69 -1.49
CA GLU A 58 1.98 10.86 -2.94
C GLU A 58 0.65 10.97 -3.71
N THR A 59 -0.29 10.08 -3.44
CA THR A 59 -1.61 10.11 -4.09
C THR A 59 -2.40 11.37 -3.73
N GLN A 60 -2.25 11.89 -2.50
CA GLN A 60 -2.87 13.14 -2.12
C GLN A 60 -2.24 14.33 -2.86
N ALA A 61 -0.91 14.38 -2.97
CA ALA A 61 -0.20 15.41 -3.72
C ALA A 61 -0.63 15.43 -5.21
N LEU A 62 -0.68 14.26 -5.84
CA LEU A 62 -1.11 14.12 -7.24
C LEU A 62 -2.57 14.54 -7.45
N ASN A 63 -3.47 14.24 -6.50
CA ASN A 63 -4.86 14.66 -6.58
C ASN A 63 -4.99 16.18 -6.49
N TYR A 64 -4.20 16.84 -5.63
CA TYR A 64 -4.17 18.30 -5.57
C TYR A 64 -3.64 18.91 -6.87
N GLU A 65 -2.55 18.38 -7.41
CA GLU A 65 -1.99 18.86 -8.68
C GLU A 65 -2.99 18.70 -9.82
N ARG A 66 -3.68 17.56 -9.89
CA ARG A 66 -4.73 17.33 -10.88
C ARG A 66 -5.88 18.34 -10.73
N GLN A 67 -6.34 18.58 -9.51
CA GLN A 67 -7.42 19.52 -9.25
C GLN A 67 -7.03 20.94 -9.67
N GLU A 68 -5.79 21.35 -9.38
CA GLU A 68 -5.25 22.65 -9.79
C GLU A 68 -5.19 22.76 -11.31
N LEU A 69 -4.70 21.74 -12.01
CA LEU A 69 -4.64 21.71 -13.47
C LEU A 69 -6.05 21.74 -14.09
N GLU A 70 -7.01 21.02 -13.53
CA GLU A 70 -8.40 21.05 -13.99
C GLU A 70 -9.03 22.45 -13.82
N LEU A 71 -8.71 23.14 -12.72
CA LEU A 71 -9.14 24.53 -12.50
C LEU A 71 -8.49 25.47 -13.51
N GLN A 72 -7.18 25.39 -13.71
CA GLN A 72 -6.46 26.21 -14.68
C GLN A 72 -6.97 25.98 -16.10
N TYR A 73 -7.21 24.72 -16.46
CA TYR A 73 -7.79 24.36 -17.75
C TYR A 73 -9.20 24.95 -17.90
N SER A 74 -10.06 24.82 -16.90
CA SER A 74 -11.40 25.40 -16.92
C SER A 74 -11.37 26.91 -17.09
N VAL A 75 -10.46 27.61 -16.39
CA VAL A 75 -10.27 29.05 -16.54
C VAL A 75 -9.74 29.40 -17.93
N ALA A 76 -8.74 28.67 -18.44
CA ALA A 76 -8.12 28.94 -19.73
C ALA A 76 -9.08 28.67 -20.90
N THR A 77 -9.97 27.68 -20.76
CA THR A 77 -10.93 27.28 -21.80
C THR A 77 -12.27 27.99 -21.70
N ARG A 78 -12.47 28.87 -20.71
CA ARG A 78 -13.71 29.65 -20.58
C ARG A 78 -13.89 30.51 -21.83
N PRO A 79 -14.98 30.33 -22.58
CA PRO A 79 -15.20 31.04 -23.84
C PRO A 79 -15.27 32.55 -23.66
N ASP A 80 -15.81 33.03 -22.54
CA ASP A 80 -15.87 34.46 -22.21
C ASP A 80 -14.47 35.07 -22.02
N LEU A 81 -13.57 34.33 -21.37
CA LEU A 81 -12.18 34.77 -21.15
C LEU A 81 -11.36 34.67 -22.44
N LEU A 82 -11.59 33.63 -23.24
CA LEU A 82 -10.98 33.48 -24.56
C LEU A 82 -11.42 34.59 -25.53
N ALA A 83 -12.72 34.89 -25.59
CA ALA A 83 -13.25 35.97 -26.40
C ALA A 83 -12.68 37.31 -25.95
N LYS A 84 -12.66 37.57 -24.64
CA LYS A 84 -12.07 38.79 -24.08
C LYS A 84 -10.59 38.93 -24.44
N ARG A 85 -9.76 37.90 -24.25
CA ARG A 85 -8.35 37.92 -24.69
C ARG A 85 -8.20 38.09 -26.19
N ALA A 86 -9.03 37.43 -26.99
CA ALA A 86 -8.98 37.55 -28.45
C ALA A 86 -9.27 38.99 -28.90
N TYR A 87 -10.26 39.65 -28.30
CA TYR A 87 -10.58 41.05 -28.59
C TYR A 87 -9.53 42.02 -28.03
N ASP A 88 -9.19 41.91 -26.75
CA ASP A 88 -8.38 42.90 -26.03
C ASP A 88 -6.88 42.77 -26.33
N GLU A 89 -6.34 41.55 -26.38
CA GLU A 89 -4.90 41.31 -26.53
C GLU A 89 -4.52 41.07 -27.99
N LEU A 90 -5.39 40.40 -28.76
CA LEU A 90 -5.10 40.02 -30.15
C LEU A 90 -5.82 40.90 -31.20
N ASN A 91 -6.66 41.86 -30.77
CA ASN A 91 -7.48 42.70 -31.66
C ASN A 91 -8.29 41.91 -32.70
N LEU A 92 -8.63 40.66 -32.39
CA LEU A 92 -9.41 39.80 -33.25
C LEU A 92 -10.88 40.21 -33.17
N LYS A 93 -11.53 40.35 -34.33
CA LYS A 93 -12.96 40.63 -34.45
C LYS A 93 -13.74 39.35 -34.70
N GLN A 94 -15.06 39.40 -34.46
CA GLN A 94 -15.95 38.30 -34.78
C GLN A 94 -15.77 37.90 -36.26
N PRO A 95 -15.58 36.60 -36.56
CA PRO A 95 -15.37 36.14 -37.92
C PRO A 95 -16.64 36.39 -38.76
N GLU A 96 -16.44 36.77 -40.02
CA GLU A 96 -17.55 36.91 -40.96
C GLU A 96 -18.13 35.55 -41.33
N THR A 97 -19.43 35.51 -41.67
CA THR A 97 -20.16 34.27 -42.01
C THR A 97 -19.53 33.47 -43.16
N SER A 98 -18.76 34.14 -44.02
CA SER A 98 -17.99 33.56 -45.13
C SER A 98 -16.75 32.76 -44.70
N GLN A 99 -16.32 32.90 -43.43
CA GLN A 99 -15.09 32.32 -42.89
C GLN A 99 -15.34 31.13 -41.94
N ILE A 100 -16.61 30.77 -41.69
CA ILE A 100 -16.98 29.72 -40.73
C ILE A 100 -17.23 28.39 -41.46
N THR A 101 -16.36 27.40 -41.25
CA THR A 101 -16.54 26.03 -41.77
C THR A 101 -16.94 25.08 -40.64
N ARG A 102 -18.14 24.48 -40.72
CA ARG A 102 -18.61 23.52 -39.72
C ARG A 102 -17.98 22.16 -39.96
N ILE A 103 -17.05 21.76 -39.08
CA ILE A 103 -16.49 20.40 -39.06
C ILE A 103 -17.40 19.51 -38.21
N VAL A 104 -18.03 18.51 -38.84
CA VAL A 104 -18.80 17.47 -38.15
C VAL A 104 -17.78 16.43 -37.64
N ALA A 105 -17.55 16.40 -36.33
CA ALA A 105 -16.70 15.39 -35.71
C ALA A 105 -17.40 14.02 -35.82
N GLY A 106 -16.92 13.18 -36.73
CA GLY A 106 -17.32 11.78 -36.83
C GLY A 106 -16.87 11.03 -35.57
N VAL A 107 -17.84 10.62 -34.77
CA VAL A 107 -17.68 9.59 -33.74
C VAL A 107 -17.45 8.27 -34.46
N ASN A 108 -16.20 7.81 -34.53
CA ASN A 108 -15.89 6.43 -34.86
C ASN A 108 -15.70 5.69 -33.53
N GLY A 109 -16.67 4.83 -33.19
CA GLY A 109 -16.51 3.75 -32.23
C GLY A 109 -15.85 2.53 -32.87
#